data_AF-A0A1V4WE77-F1
#
_entry.id   AF-A0A1V4WE77-F1
#
_cell.length_a   1.000
_cell.length_b   1.000
_cell.length_c   1.000
_cell.angle_alpha   90.00
_cell.angle_beta   90.00
_cell.angle_gamma   90.00
#
_symmetry.space_group_name_H-M   'P 1'
#
loop_
_entity.id
_entity.type
_entity.pdbx_description
1 polymer ?
#
loop_
_entity_poly.entity_id
_entity_poly.type
_entity_poly.pdbx_seq_one_letter_code
_entity_poly.pdbx_strand_id
1 'polypeptide(L)'
;MKKGRNTAEILGSDGELDDIELSESIDQERMLILKKAPRSRRVQLIAQGAKEMRCVCCDQIRPLAGAEESEEGWICEDCARRWCRNQSNHTTEGSDA
;
A
#
# COMPACT_ATOMS: atom_id res chain seq x y z
N MET A 1 -9.78 1.05 46.29
CA MET A 1 -9.02 0.51 45.14
C MET A 1 -9.03 -1.01 45.22
N LYS A 2 -9.74 -1.70 44.31
CA LYS A 2 -9.81 -3.17 44.28
C LYS A 2 -8.84 -3.68 43.20
N LYS A 3 -7.72 -4.24 43.64
CA LYS A 3 -6.72 -4.91 42.79
C LYS A 3 -7.31 -6.26 42.38
N GLY A 4 -7.75 -6.40 41.12
CA GLY A 4 -8.17 -7.69 40.57
C GLY A 4 -6.97 -8.62 40.52
N ARG A 5 -7.08 -9.81 41.12
CA ARG A 5 -6.05 -10.85 41.12
C ARG A 5 -6.03 -11.51 39.73
N ASN A 6 -4.87 -11.50 39.07
CA ASN A 6 -4.64 -12.20 37.81
C ASN A 6 -4.38 -13.68 38.12
N THR A 7 -5.24 -14.58 37.63
CA THR A 7 -5.15 -16.05 37.82
C THR A 7 -4.75 -16.71 36.52
N ALA A 8 -3.51 -16.52 36.10
CA ALA A 8 -2.90 -17.39 35.09
C ALA A 8 -2.18 -18.53 35.82
N GLU A 9 -2.82 -19.69 35.90
CA GLU A 9 -2.16 -20.92 36.36
C GLU A 9 -1.34 -21.48 35.19
N ILE A 10 -0.02 -21.59 35.37
CA ILE A 10 0.86 -22.31 34.45
C ILE A 10 0.96 -23.73 34.97
N LEU A 11 0.24 -24.66 34.35
CA LEU A 11 0.37 -26.08 34.64
C LEU A 11 1.75 -26.53 34.15
N GLY A 12 2.65 -26.79 35.10
CA GLY A 12 3.94 -27.39 34.82
C GLY A 12 3.75 -28.80 34.26
N SER A 13 4.25 -29.02 33.04
CA SER A 13 4.45 -30.36 32.50
C SER A 13 5.88 -30.77 32.81
N ASP A 14 6.03 -31.67 33.76
CA ASP A 14 7.20 -32.48 34.05
C ASP A 14 7.40 -33.54 32.95
N GLY A 15 7.78 -33.08 31.76
CA GLY A 15 8.27 -33.96 30.70
C GLY A 15 9.80 -33.92 30.70
N GLU A 16 10.44 -35.07 30.97
CA GLU A 16 11.85 -35.28 30.68
C GLU A 16 12.15 -34.80 29.25
N LEU A 17 13.06 -33.83 29.12
CA LEU A 17 13.51 -33.36 27.83
C LEU A 17 14.51 -34.39 27.30
N ASP A 18 14.05 -35.31 26.46
CA ASP A 18 14.96 -36.05 25.59
C ASP A 18 15.73 -35.03 24.75
N ASP A 19 17.06 -35.05 24.89
CA ASP A 19 17.99 -34.23 24.11
C ASP A 19 17.79 -34.54 22.62
N ILE A 20 16.95 -33.76 21.95
CA ILE A 20 16.73 -33.89 20.51
C ILE A 20 18.02 -33.42 19.81
N GLU A 21 18.73 -34.37 19.22
CA GLU A 21 19.90 -34.12 18.39
C GLU A 21 19.48 -33.23 17.21
N LEU A 22 19.95 -31.97 17.21
CA LEU A 22 19.74 -31.02 16.13
C LEU A 22 20.49 -31.51 14.89
N SER A 23 19.82 -32.33 14.09
CA SER A 23 20.30 -32.71 12.77
C SER A 23 20.28 -31.48 11.86
N GLU A 24 21.47 -30.89 11.68
CA GLU A 24 21.75 -29.90 10.64
C GLU A 24 21.39 -30.49 9.28
N SER A 25 20.17 -30.23 8.81
CA SER A 25 19.77 -30.62 7.47
C SER A 25 19.13 -29.45 6.76
N ILE A 26 19.91 -29.00 5.78
CA ILE A 26 19.54 -28.23 4.60
C ILE A 26 19.13 -26.81 4.93
N ASP A 27 19.99 -25.87 4.50
CA ASP A 27 19.66 -24.48 4.25
C ASP A 27 18.35 -24.41 3.43
N GLN A 28 17.21 -24.41 4.11
CA GLN A 28 15.94 -24.06 3.51
C GLN A 28 16.00 -22.56 3.29
N GLU A 29 16.57 -22.16 2.15
CA GLU A 29 16.47 -20.81 1.64
C GLU A 29 14.99 -20.40 1.65
N ARG A 30 14.62 -19.53 2.60
CA ARG A 30 13.26 -19.03 2.73
C ARG A 30 12.98 -18.09 1.56
N MET A 31 12.42 -18.63 0.49
CA MET A 31 12.01 -17.84 -0.67
C MET A 31 10.85 -16.90 -0.29
N LEU A 32 11.11 -15.59 -0.29
CA LEU A 32 10.08 -14.58 -0.07
C LEU A 32 9.23 -14.44 -1.33
N ILE A 33 7.99 -14.96 -1.31
CA ILE A 33 7.02 -14.72 -2.38
C ILE A 33 6.41 -13.33 -2.17
N LEU A 34 6.75 -12.39 -3.04
CA LEU A 34 6.03 -11.11 -3.14
C LEU A 34 4.58 -11.39 -3.52
N LYS A 35 3.66 -11.23 -2.56
CA LYS A 35 2.23 -11.27 -2.83
C LYS A 35 1.90 -10.21 -3.89
N LYS A 36 1.02 -10.55 -4.83
CA LYS A 36 0.60 -9.67 -5.92
C LYS A 36 0.25 -8.28 -5.37
N ALA A 37 0.75 -7.23 -6.03
CA ALA A 37 0.44 -5.86 -5.66
C ALA A 37 -1.08 -5.65 -5.51
N PRO A 38 -1.52 -4.87 -4.51
CA PRO A 38 -2.93 -4.56 -4.33
C PRO A 38 -3.55 -4.06 -5.64
N ARG A 39 -4.81 -4.43 -5.91
CA ARG A 39 -5.54 -3.85 -7.05
C ARG A 39 -5.58 -2.34 -6.87
N SER A 40 -5.31 -1.58 -7.94
CA SER A 40 -5.42 -0.11 -7.93
C SER A 40 -6.75 0.33 -7.32
N ARG A 41 -6.75 1.37 -6.49
CA ARG A 41 -7.94 1.85 -5.79
C ARG A 41 -9.07 2.23 -6.77
N ARG A 42 -8.70 2.70 -7.96
CA ARG A 42 -9.62 3.03 -9.07
C ARG A 42 -10.51 1.84 -9.45
N VAL A 43 -9.90 0.65 -9.62
CA VAL A 43 -10.63 -0.55 -10.02
C VAL A 43 -11.62 -0.97 -8.94
N GLN A 44 -11.29 -0.79 -7.66
CA GLN A 44 -12.21 -1.08 -6.56
C GLN A 44 -13.40 -0.12 -6.57
N LEU A 45 -13.16 1.18 -6.75
CA LEU A 45 -14.22 2.18 -6.81
C LEU A 45 -15.15 1.95 -8.00
N ILE A 46 -14.61 1.65 -9.18
CA ILE A 46 -15.42 1.32 -10.37
C ILE A 46 -16.26 0.06 -10.11
N ALA A 47 -15.69 -0.97 -9.48
CA ALA A 47 -16.42 -2.18 -9.11
C ALA A 47 -17.54 -1.92 -8.09
N GLN A 48 -17.40 -0.90 -7.25
CA GLN A 48 -18.44 -0.40 -6.33
C GLN A 48 -19.48 0.49 -7.02
N GLY A 49 -19.34 0.74 -8.33
CA GLY A 49 -20.28 1.56 -9.10
C GLY A 49 -19.96 3.04 -9.14
N ALA A 50 -18.80 3.48 -8.64
CA ALA A 50 -18.38 4.87 -8.75
C ALA A 50 -18.10 5.23 -10.21
N LYS A 51 -18.77 6.28 -10.70
CA LYS A 51 -18.62 6.80 -12.07
C LYS A 51 -17.90 8.14 -12.12
N GLU A 52 -17.97 8.89 -11.03
CA GLU A 52 -17.50 10.27 -10.94
C GLU A 52 -16.75 10.51 -9.64
N MET A 53 -15.93 11.54 -9.64
CA MET A 53 -15.07 11.91 -8.52
C MET A 53 -14.78 13.41 -8.55
N ARG A 54 -14.45 14.03 -7.41
CA ARG A 54 -13.99 15.44 -7.36
C ARG A 54 -12.48 15.57 -7.54
N CYS A 55 -12.05 16.23 -8.61
CA CYS A 55 -10.64 16.42 -8.91
C CYS A 55 -9.96 17.37 -7.92
N VAL A 56 -8.80 16.98 -7.38
CA VAL A 56 -8.03 17.81 -6.43
C VAL A 56 -7.40 19.05 -7.07
N CYS A 57 -7.19 19.06 -8.39
CA CYS A 57 -6.56 20.19 -9.08
C CYS A 57 -7.54 21.28 -9.53
N CYS A 58 -8.80 20.92 -9.81
CA CYS A 58 -9.79 21.87 -10.36
C CYS A 58 -11.11 21.92 -9.58
N ASP A 59 -11.23 21.11 -8.53
CA ASP A 59 -12.41 20.98 -7.65
C ASP A 59 -13.74 20.62 -8.33
N GLN A 60 -13.71 20.28 -9.61
CA GLN A 60 -14.87 19.87 -10.39
C GLN A 60 -15.13 18.36 -10.24
N ILE A 61 -16.41 18.00 -10.30
CA ILE A 61 -16.83 16.61 -10.46
C ILE A 61 -16.54 16.17 -11.90
N ARG A 62 -15.78 15.10 -12.07
CA ARG A 62 -15.31 14.57 -13.36
C ARG A 62 -15.50 13.06 -13.41
N PRO A 63 -15.56 12.48 -14.62
CA PRO A 63 -15.56 11.03 -14.77
C PRO A 63 -14.36 10.39 -14.07
N LEU A 64 -14.59 9.28 -13.37
CA LEU A 64 -13.54 8.45 -12.79
C LEU A 64 -12.76 7.69 -13.88
N ALA A 65 -13.35 7.53 -15.06
CA ALA A 65 -12.67 7.03 -16.25
C ALA A 65 -11.53 7.98 -16.63
N GLY A 66 -10.31 7.44 -16.76
CA GLY A 66 -9.12 8.25 -17.09
C GLY A 66 -8.55 9.07 -15.93
N ALA A 67 -9.14 9.03 -14.74
CA ALA A 67 -8.57 9.67 -13.55
C ALA A 67 -7.30 8.94 -13.06
N GLU A 68 -6.35 9.71 -12.58
CA GLU A 68 -5.10 9.26 -11.97
C GLU A 68 -5.17 9.42 -10.44
N GLU A 69 -4.56 8.47 -9.72
CA GLU A 69 -4.47 8.49 -8.26
C GLU A 69 -3.16 9.17 -7.84
N SER A 70 -3.26 10.13 -6.92
CA SER A 70 -2.16 10.83 -6.26
C SER A 70 -2.29 10.69 -4.75
N GLU A 71 -1.23 11.02 -4.01
CA GLU A 71 -1.23 11.04 -2.54
C GLU A 71 -2.28 12.00 -1.97
N GLU A 72 -2.50 13.13 -2.66
CA GLU A 72 -3.45 14.17 -2.28
C GLU A 72 -4.91 13.81 -2.63
N GLY A 73 -5.10 12.80 -3.48
CA GLY A 73 -6.41 12.36 -3.98
C GLY A 73 -6.39 12.12 -5.48
N TRP A 74 -7.50 12.40 -6.14
CA TRP A 74 -7.71 12.00 -7.52
C TRP A 74 -7.58 13.19 -8.48
N ILE A 75 -6.91 12.97 -9.60
CA ILE A 75 -6.66 13.95 -10.64
C ILE A 75 -7.47 13.55 -11.88
N CYS A 76 -8.27 14.46 -12.43
CA CYS A 76 -9.01 14.17 -13.65
C CYS A 76 -8.07 14.10 -14.87
N GLU A 77 -8.51 13.41 -15.92
CA GLU A 77 -7.74 13.23 -17.15
C GLU A 77 -7.24 14.57 -17.75
N ASP A 78 -8.07 15.61 -17.74
CA ASP A 78 -7.69 16.93 -18.26
C ASP A 78 -6.53 17.55 -17.48
N CYS A 79 -6.57 17.47 -16.15
CA CYS A 79 -5.52 18.01 -15.27
C CYS A 79 -4.23 17.19 -15.36
N ALA A 80 -4.34 15.86 -15.39
CA ALA A 80 -3.19 14.96 -15.58
C ALA A 80 -2.49 15.26 -16.91
N ARG A 81 -3.25 15.40 -18.01
CA ARG A 81 -2.72 15.77 -19.33
C ARG A 81 -2.04 17.12 -19.36
N ARG A 82 -2.51 18.12 -18.59
CA ARG A 82 -1.85 19.43 -18.49
C ARG A 82 -0.54 19.34 -17.73
N TRP A 83 -0.49 18.56 -16.64
CA TRP A 83 0.74 18.40 -15.86
C TRP A 83 1.86 17.75 -16.66
N CYS A 84 1.57 16.71 -17.45
CA CYS A 84 2.57 16.09 -18.33
C CYS A 84 3.13 17.05 -19.38
N ARG A 85 2.33 18.01 -19.86
CA ARG A 85 2.79 19.05 -20.81
C ARG A 85 3.61 20.14 -20.15
N ASN A 86 3.33 20.50 -18.90
CA ASN A 86 4.09 21.55 -18.21
C ASN A 86 5.48 21.06 -17.77
N GLN A 87 5.64 19.77 -17.43
CA GLN A 87 6.96 19.22 -17.11
C GLN A 87 7.92 19.20 -18.32
N SER A 88 7.39 19.11 -19.54
CA SER A 88 8.19 19.16 -20.77
C SER A 88 8.69 20.56 -21.14
N ASN A 89 8.14 21.61 -20.53
CA ASN A 89 8.52 23.00 -20.78
C ASN A 89 9.56 23.54 -19.79
N HIS A 90 9.81 22.85 -18.67
CA HIS A 90 10.75 23.32 -17.63
C HIS A 90 12.22 22.88 -17.85
N THR A 91 12.55 22.17 -18.94
CA THR A 91 13.92 21.72 -19.24
C THR A 91 14.69 22.60 -20.24
N THR A 92 14.20 23.80 -20.59
CA THR A 92 14.89 24.67 -21.57
C THR A 92 15.02 26.12 -21.15
N GLU A 93 15.40 26.40 -19.91
CA GLU A 93 15.94 27.73 -19.55
C GLU A 93 17.16 27.55 -18.64
N GLY A 94 18.32 27.42 -19.27
CA GLY A 94 19.62 27.27 -18.61
C GLY A 94 20.77 27.22 -19.61
N SER A 95 20.69 28.03 -20.67
CA SER A 95 21.84 28.38 -21.50
C SER A 95 22.24 29.82 -21.17
N ASP A 96 23.54 30.00 -20.98
CA ASP A 96 24.31 31.24 -21.10
C ASP A 96 24.21 32.30 -19.98
N ALA A 97 25.22 32.28 -19.10
CA ALA A 97 26.09 33.43 -18.81
C ALA A 97 27.40 32.96 -18.15
#